data_AF-A0A3S4J4K1-F1
#
_entry.id   AF-A0A3S4J4K1-F1
#
_cell.length_a   1.000
_cell.length_b   1.000
_cell.length_c   1.000
_cell.angle_alpha   90.00
_cell.angle_beta   90.00
_cell.angle_gamma   90.00
#
_symmetry.space_group_name_H-M   'P 1'
#
loop_
_entity.id
_entity.type
_entity.pdbx_description
1 polymer ?
#
loop_
_entity_poly.entity_id
_entity_poly.type
_entity_poly.pdbx_seq_one_letter_code
_entity_poly.pdbx_strand_id
1 'polypeptide(L)'
;MDKSREEFLAWANRKKSSKLTSESMSVIRNSGRFASESLQKRFEAWTASRVTGKVLAYITPHGDAVSGNDFAGGEEEMHHSAKTEGWTPLIAGITVKGEGDE
;
A
#
# COMPACT_ATOMS: atom_id res chain seq x y z
N MET A 1 -19.30 6.20 0.81
CA MET A 1 -18.08 6.49 0.04
C MET A 1 -16.90 5.94 0.83
N ASP A 2 -15.98 5.23 0.19
CA ASP A 2 -14.86 4.58 0.88
C ASP A 2 -13.81 5.61 1.34
N LYS A 3 -13.26 5.39 2.54
CA LYS A 3 -12.27 6.28 3.20
C LYS A 3 -11.05 6.57 2.30
N SER A 4 -10.60 5.58 1.53
CA SER A 4 -9.49 5.72 0.58
C SER A 4 -9.78 6.70 -0.56
N ARG A 5 -11.04 6.82 -1.00
CA ARG A 5 -11.44 7.78 -2.05
C ARG A 5 -11.45 9.21 -1.53
N GLU A 6 -11.86 9.42 -0.27
CA GLU A 6 -11.82 10.76 0.36
C GLU A 6 -10.38 11.24 0.56
N GLU A 7 -9.49 10.36 1.01
CA GLU A 7 -8.06 10.67 1.18
C GLU A 7 -7.39 10.98 -0.17
N PHE A 8 -7.76 10.28 -1.25
CA PHE A 8 -7.27 10.59 -2.59
C PHE A 8 -7.69 11.98 -3.05
N LEU A 9 -8.96 12.35 -2.84
CA LEU A 9 -9.47 13.68 -3.19
C LEU A 9 -8.75 14.79 -2.42
N ALA A 10 -8.49 14.58 -1.12
CA ALA A 10 -7.73 15.52 -0.30
C ALA A 10 -6.28 15.67 -0.79
N TRP A 11 -5.61 14.57 -1.15
CA TRP A 11 -4.27 14.58 -1.73
C TRP A 11 -4.23 15.28 -3.09
N ALA A 12 -5.16 14.94 -3.99
CA ALA A 12 -5.22 15.50 -5.33
C ALA A 12 -5.49 17.02 -5.31
N ASN A 13 -6.37 17.48 -4.42
CA ASN A 13 -6.68 18.91 -4.24
C ASN A 13 -5.50 19.70 -3.64
N ARG A 14 -4.61 19.07 -2.87
CA ARG A 14 -3.40 19.70 -2.33
C ARG A 14 -2.29 19.90 -3.37
N LYS A 15 -2.19 19.05 -4.41
CA LYS A 15 -1.19 19.23 -5.47
C LYS A 15 -1.61 20.34 -6.44
N LYS A 16 -0.95 21.50 -6.37
CA LYS A 16 -1.15 22.67 -7.26
C LYS A 16 -1.14 22.34 -8.77
N SER A 17 -0.45 21.28 -9.21
CA SER A 17 -0.35 20.86 -10.62
C SER A 17 -1.49 19.96 -11.11
N SER A 18 -2.51 19.67 -10.29
CA SER A 18 -3.60 18.77 -10.67
C SER A 18 -4.89 19.10 -9.94
N LYS A 19 -5.37 20.34 -10.14
CA LYS A 19 -6.72 20.70 -9.71
C LYS A 19 -7.71 19.78 -10.41
N LEU A 20 -8.27 18.86 -9.64
CA LEU A 20 -9.51 18.18 -10.00
C LEU A 20 -10.56 19.26 -10.27
N THR A 21 -11.24 19.18 -11.42
CA THR A 21 -12.35 20.09 -11.68
C THR A 21 -13.47 19.84 -10.67
N SER A 22 -14.21 20.88 -10.31
CA SER A 22 -15.37 20.78 -9.40
C SER A 22 -16.39 19.75 -9.86
N GLU A 23 -16.52 19.57 -11.17
CA GLU A 23 -17.37 18.56 -11.80
C GLU A 23 -16.86 17.13 -11.53
N SER A 24 -15.56 16.89 -11.71
CA SER A 24 -14.94 15.59 -11.40
C SER A 24 -15.14 15.20 -9.93
N MET A 25 -14.97 16.17 -9.03
CA MET A 25 -15.19 15.95 -7.59
C MET A 25 -16.66 15.65 -7.27
N SER A 26 -17.60 16.35 -7.94
CA SER A 26 -19.04 16.15 -7.75
C SER A 26 -19.50 14.77 -8.21
N VAL A 27 -19.02 14.29 -9.37
CA VAL A 27 -19.32 12.93 -9.88
C VAL A 27 -18.82 11.87 -8.90
N ILE A 28 -17.57 11.98 -8.44
CA ILE A 28 -16.98 11.01 -7.49
C ILE A 28 -17.76 11.00 -6.17
N ARG A 29 -18.22 12.16 -5.70
CA ARG A 29 -18.97 12.28 -4.43
C ARG A 29 -20.40 11.73 -4.53
N ASN A 30 -21.09 11.97 -5.65
CA ASN A 30 -22.49 11.55 -5.82
C ASN A 30 -22.64 10.09 -6.30
N SER A 31 -21.71 9.61 -7.13
CA SER A 31 -21.85 8.29 -7.76
C SER A 31 -20.80 7.27 -7.30
N GLY A 32 -19.77 7.70 -6.56
CA GLY A 32 -18.67 6.83 -6.12
C GLY A 32 -17.74 6.37 -7.24
N ARG A 33 -17.98 6.80 -8.49
CA ARG A 33 -17.23 6.42 -9.68
C ARG A 33 -16.37 7.59 -10.16
N PHE A 34 -15.23 7.28 -10.78
CA PHE A 34 -14.40 8.29 -11.42
C PHE A 34 -15.02 8.70 -12.76
N ALA A 35 -15.14 10.00 -13.00
CA ALA A 35 -15.70 10.55 -14.24
C ALA A 35 -14.79 10.32 -15.47
N SER A 36 -13.51 10.01 -15.24
CA SER A 36 -12.50 9.86 -16.28
C SER A 36 -11.57 8.68 -15.98
N GLU A 37 -11.25 7.89 -17.00
CA GLU A 37 -10.28 6.78 -16.92
C GLU A 37 -8.90 7.26 -16.45
N SER A 38 -8.47 8.44 -16.90
CA SER A 38 -7.22 9.06 -16.44
C SER A 38 -7.21 9.29 -14.93
N LEU A 39 -8.38 9.54 -14.34
CA LEU A 39 -8.50 9.77 -12.91
C LEU A 39 -8.58 8.46 -12.11
N GLN A 40 -9.20 7.45 -12.68
CA GLN A 40 -9.15 6.09 -12.15
C GLN A 40 -7.71 5.56 -12.11
N LYS A 41 -6.96 5.66 -13.21
CA LYS A 41 -5.54 5.26 -13.26
C LYS A 41 -4.68 6.01 -12.24
N ARG A 42 -4.97 7.29 -12.00
CA ARG A 42 -4.29 8.08 -10.96
C ARG A 42 -4.65 7.64 -9.54
N PHE A 43 -5.91 7.25 -9.30
CA PHE A 43 -6.31 6.67 -8.03
C PHE A 43 -5.66 5.31 -7.80
N GLU A 44 -5.56 4.46 -8.83
CA GLU A 44 -4.87 3.18 -8.76
C GLU A 44 -3.38 3.36 -8.48
N ALA A 45 -2.71 4.26 -9.21
CA ALA A 45 -1.30 4.59 -8.96
C ALA A 45 -1.07 5.21 -7.58
N TRP A 46 -1.95 6.10 -7.13
CA TRP A 46 -1.88 6.68 -5.79
C TRP A 46 -2.12 5.62 -4.70
N THR A 47 -3.10 4.75 -4.88
CA THR A 47 -3.38 3.63 -3.97
C THR A 47 -2.18 2.67 -3.93
N ALA A 48 -1.63 2.28 -5.08
CA ALA A 48 -0.43 1.46 -5.17
C ALA A 48 0.78 2.13 -4.50
N SER A 49 0.95 3.45 -4.66
CA SER A 49 1.99 4.22 -3.96
C SER A 49 1.78 4.34 -2.45
N ARG A 50 0.59 4.03 -1.94
CA ARG A 50 0.31 3.93 -0.50
C ARG A 50 0.45 2.50 0.03
N VAL A 51 0.47 1.51 -0.85
CA VAL A 51 0.74 0.11 -0.51
C VAL A 51 2.25 -0.12 -0.27
N THR A 52 3.12 0.82 -0.68
CA THR A 52 4.55 0.72 -0.42
C THR A 52 4.86 0.93 1.06
N GLY A 53 5.20 -0.15 1.75
CA GLY A 53 5.55 -0.17 3.18
C GLY A 53 4.84 -1.26 3.99
N LYS A 54 3.86 -1.96 3.42
CA LYS A 54 3.25 -3.12 4.09
C LYS A 54 4.22 -4.30 4.02
N VAL A 55 4.72 -4.74 5.18
CA VAL A 55 5.43 -6.01 5.31
C VAL A 55 4.40 -7.14 5.13
N LEU A 56 4.63 -7.98 4.12
CA LEU A 56 3.77 -9.14 3.81
C LEU A 56 4.22 -10.40 4.55
N ALA A 57 5.52 -10.52 4.77
CA ALA A 57 6.19 -11.65 5.38
C ALA A 57 7.56 -11.21 5.89
N TYR A 58 8.24 -12.07 6.63
CA TYR A 58 9.61 -11.88 7.09
C TYR A 58 10.48 -13.06 6.68
N ILE A 59 11.77 -12.80 6.48
CA ILE A 59 12.80 -13.84 6.39
C ILE A 59 13.45 -13.99 7.76
N THR A 60 13.37 -15.19 8.33
CA THR A 60 14.01 -15.53 9.59
C THR A 60 15.55 -15.56 9.42
N PRO A 61 16.33 -15.56 10.51
CA PRO A 61 17.79 -15.68 10.42
C PRO A 61 18.25 -17.02 9.81
N HIS A 62 17.35 -18.00 9.76
CA HIS A 62 17.58 -19.31 9.16
C HIS A 62 17.26 -19.35 7.65
N GLY A 63 16.69 -18.27 7.10
CA GLY A 63 16.35 -18.16 5.68
C GLY A 63 14.91 -18.56 5.34
N ASP A 64 14.10 -18.92 6.34
CA ASP A 64 12.70 -19.29 6.13
C ASP A 64 11.81 -18.06 5.94
N ALA A 65 10.87 -18.14 5.01
CA ALA A 65 9.84 -17.11 4.83
C ALA A 65 8.63 -17.42 5.72
N VAL A 66 8.30 -16.50 6.63
CA VAL A 66 7.16 -16.61 7.54
C VAL A 66 6.19 -15.45 7.34
N SER A 67 4.89 -15.75 7.34
CA SER A 67 3.80 -14.81 7.13
C SER A 67 2.87 -14.77 8.34
N GLY A 68 1.95 -13.79 8.40
CA GLY A 68 1.01 -13.71 9.52
C GLY A 68 0.13 -14.95 9.67
N ASN A 69 -0.05 -15.74 8.62
CA ASN A 69 -0.83 -16.98 8.66
C ASN A 69 -0.11 -18.13 9.38
N ASP A 70 1.21 -18.04 9.55
CA ASP A 70 2.03 -19.03 10.26
C ASP A 70 1.98 -18.84 11.79
N PHE A 71 1.31 -17.79 12.26
CA PHE A 71 1.17 -17.43 13.67
C PHE A 71 -0.29 -17.53 14.12
N ALA A 72 -0.53 -18.10 15.29
CA ALA A 72 -1.87 -18.15 15.87
C ALA A 72 -2.39 -16.76 16.21
N GLY A 73 -1.49 -15.83 16.59
CA GLY A 73 -1.79 -14.42 16.81
C GLY A 73 -1.81 -13.54 15.54
N GLY A 74 -1.65 -14.14 14.35
CA GLY A 74 -1.76 -13.41 13.09
C GLY A 74 -0.59 -12.46 12.78
N GLU A 75 -0.88 -11.40 12.01
CA GLU A 75 0.13 -10.41 11.59
C GLU A 75 0.81 -9.69 12.78
N GLU A 76 0.09 -9.41 13.87
CA GLU A 76 0.64 -8.70 15.03
C GLU A 76 1.73 -9.50 15.76
N GLU A 77 1.49 -10.80 15.94
CA GLU A 77 2.46 -11.72 16.55
C GLU A 77 3.71 -11.87 15.68
N MET A 78 3.52 -12.00 14.36
CA MET A 78 4.61 -12.03 13.38
C MET A 78 5.51 -10.79 13.50
N HIS A 79 4.93 -9.57 13.54
CA HIS A 79 5.71 -8.34 13.67
C HIS A 79 6.50 -8.26 14.97
N HIS A 80 5.92 -8.76 16.07
CA HIS A 80 6.56 -8.75 17.37
C HIS A 80 7.74 -9.72 17.43
N SER A 81 7.57 -10.95 16.95
CA SER A 81 8.66 -11.94 16.84
C SER A 81 9.76 -11.45 15.91
N ALA A 82 9.39 -10.90 14.75
CA ALA A 82 10.33 -10.31 13.80
C ALA A 82 11.19 -9.20 14.41
N LYS A 83 10.60 -8.33 15.23
CA LYS A 83 11.33 -7.26 15.91
C LYS A 83 12.27 -7.80 17.00
N THR A 84 11.84 -8.84 17.71
CA THR A 84 12.59 -9.44 18.81
C THR A 84 13.80 -10.22 18.30
N GLU A 85 13.62 -10.93 17.19
CA GLU A 85 14.61 -11.84 16.62
C GLU A 85 15.37 -11.26 15.43
N GLY A 86 15.07 -10.01 15.03
CA GLY A 86 15.81 -9.29 14.00
C GLY A 86 15.56 -9.81 12.57
N TRP A 87 14.32 -10.17 12.26
CA TRP A 87 13.97 -10.71 10.94
C TRP A 87 13.93 -9.64 9.85
N THR A 88 14.18 -10.05 8.60
CA THR A 88 14.19 -9.14 7.45
C THR A 88 12.79 -9.00 6.84
N PRO A 89 12.21 -7.79 6.74
CA PRO A 89 10.87 -7.61 6.21
C PRO A 89 10.82 -7.77 4.68
N LEU A 90 9.84 -8.54 4.21
CA LEU A 90 9.45 -8.61 2.79
C LEU A 90 8.30 -7.63 2.55
N ILE A 91 8.58 -6.53 1.86
CA ILE A 91 7.63 -5.43 1.65
C ILE A 91 7.01 -5.53 0.27
N ALA A 92 5.68 -5.38 0.19
CA ALA A 92 4.96 -5.28 -1.08
C ALA A 92 5.53 -4.10 -1.91
N GLY A 93 6.20 -4.41 -3.02
CA GLY A 93 6.75 -3.42 -3.94
C GLY A 93 8.26 -3.22 -3.89
N ILE A 94 8.98 -3.90 -3.01
CA ILE A 94 10.45 -4.00 -3.09
C ILE A 94 10.77 -5.46 -3.39
N THR A 95 10.98 -5.79 -4.67
CA THR A 95 11.74 -6.99 -5.01
C THR A 95 13.12 -6.78 -4.40
N VAL A 96 13.37 -7.37 -3.23
CA VAL A 96 14.72 -7.58 -2.77
C VAL A 96 15.31 -8.55 -3.78
N LYS A 97 15.97 -8.01 -4.81
CA LYS A 97 16.93 -8.79 -5.58
C LYS A 97 17.91 -9.27 -4.53
N GLY A 98 17.86 -10.56 -4.21
CA GLY A 98 18.97 -11.19 -3.52
C GLY A 98 20.20 -10.91 -4.37
N GLU A 99 21.13 -10.12 -3.83
CA GLU A 99 22.52 -10.19 -4.24
C GLU A 99 22.98 -11.60 -3.83
N GLY A 100 22.75 -12.56 -4.72
CA GLY A 100 23.62 -13.70 -4.87
C GLY A 100 24.82 -13.21 -5.66
N ASP A 101 25.82 -12.72 -4.96
CA ASP A 101 27.18 -12.60 -5.47
C ASP A 101 27.96 -13.81 -4.93
N GLU A 102 28.31 -14.68 -5.89
CA GLU A 102 29.33 -15.76 -5.92
C GLU A 102 29.51 -16.74 -4.75
#